data_AF-A0A376LR72-F1
#
_entry.id   AF-A0A376LR72-F1
#
_cell.length_a   1.000
_cell.length_b   1.000
_cell.length_c   1.000
_cell.angle_alpha   90.00
_cell.angle_beta   90.00
_cell.angle_gamma   90.00
#
_symmetry.space_group_name_H-M   'P 1'
#
loop_
_entity.id
_entity.type
_entity.pdbx_description
1 polymer ?
#
loop_
_entity_poly.entity_id
_entity_poly.type
_entity_poly.pdbx_seq_one_letter_code
_entity_poly.pdbx_strand_id
1 'polypeptide(L)'
;MARTKKANADDKKPAARKVGRPHGYTEEKALEICELVADGHSVNKISKMPGMPTRSTILKWFRDVPEFSDMYVRAKEIGFEVLADEIIDIADAAENIDKDELRRHQLMIETRKWLLAKLQPRKYGERVTQEIVGNREEAPVQVEVTKEEIARIVQEVEDEV
;
A
#
# COMPACT_ATOMS: atom_id res chain seq x y z
N MET A 1 -8.90 12.50 -64.94
CA MET A 1 -9.40 11.29 -64.24
C MET A 1 -8.31 10.81 -63.29
N ALA A 2 -8.72 10.53 -62.06
CA ALA A 2 -8.08 9.79 -60.96
C ALA A 2 -6.59 10.04 -60.60
N ARG A 3 -6.40 10.69 -59.45
CA ARG A 3 -5.16 10.82 -58.67
C ARG A 3 -4.74 9.48 -58.07
N THR A 4 -3.43 9.31 -57.98
CA THR A 4 -2.65 8.29 -57.24
C THR A 4 -3.14 8.05 -55.81
N LYS A 5 -3.33 6.78 -55.42
CA LYS A 5 -3.46 6.36 -54.02
C LYS A 5 -2.25 5.49 -53.64
N LYS A 6 -1.22 6.13 -53.07
CA LYS A 6 -0.19 5.44 -52.28
C LYS A 6 -0.87 4.91 -51.02
N ALA A 7 -0.92 3.59 -50.85
CA ALA A 7 -1.23 2.99 -49.56
C ALA A 7 0.07 2.97 -48.74
N ASN A 8 0.04 3.61 -47.57
CA ASN A 8 1.16 3.64 -46.62
C ASN A 8 1.41 2.25 -46.04
N ALA A 9 2.70 1.93 -45.93
CA ALA A 9 3.20 0.84 -45.12
C ALA A 9 3.10 1.21 -43.62
N ASP A 10 2.98 0.16 -42.81
CA ASP A 10 3.36 0.12 -41.39
C ASP A 10 2.39 0.71 -40.36
N ASP A 11 1.21 0.10 -40.24
CA ASP A 11 0.45 0.02 -38.98
C ASP A 11 0.41 -1.45 -38.48
N LYS A 12 1.57 -2.00 -38.13
CA LYS A 12 1.63 -3.24 -37.33
C LYS A 12 1.82 -2.88 -35.86
N LYS A 13 0.69 -2.72 -35.15
CA LYS A 13 0.67 -2.72 -33.68
C LYS A 13 1.43 -3.95 -33.17
N PRO A 14 2.45 -3.83 -32.32
CA PRO A 14 3.21 -4.98 -31.86
C PRO A 14 2.26 -5.89 -31.07
N ALA A 15 2.14 -7.15 -31.51
CA ALA A 15 1.37 -8.16 -30.79
C ALA A 15 1.94 -8.28 -29.37
N ALA A 16 1.07 -8.16 -28.37
CA ALA A 16 1.44 -8.34 -26.97
C ALA A 16 2.16 -9.69 -26.83
N ARG A 17 3.42 -9.66 -26.38
CA ARG A 17 4.18 -10.88 -26.12
C ARG A 17 3.39 -11.67 -25.08
N LYS A 18 2.94 -12.87 -25.45
CA LYS A 18 2.46 -13.86 -24.48
C LYS A 18 3.68 -14.21 -23.62
N VAL A 19 3.81 -13.52 -22.48
CA VAL A 19 4.84 -13.83 -21.48
C VAL A 19 4.54 -15.25 -21.04
N GLY A 20 5.40 -16.19 -21.44
CA GLY A 20 5.29 -17.57 -20.95
C GLY A 20 5.27 -17.53 -19.42
N ARG A 21 4.44 -18.39 -18.80
CA ARG A 21 4.35 -18.53 -17.35
C ARG A 21 5.76 -18.47 -16.75
N PRO A 22 6.02 -17.58 -15.77
CA PRO A 22 7.38 -17.41 -15.25
C PRO A 22 7.98 -18.77 -14.88
N HIS A 23 9.21 -19.06 -15.35
CA HIS A 23 9.86 -20.33 -15.05
C HIS A 23 9.86 -20.61 -13.54
N GLY A 24 9.38 -21.81 -13.16
CA GLY A 24 9.29 -22.26 -11.78
C GLY A 24 8.06 -21.77 -11.00
N TYR A 25 7.18 -20.95 -11.60
CA TYR A 25 5.91 -20.57 -10.96
C TYR A 25 4.94 -21.76 -10.95
N THR A 26 4.45 -22.09 -9.76
CA THR A 26 3.29 -22.95 -9.55
C THR A 26 2.30 -22.26 -8.63
N GLU A 27 1.02 -22.52 -8.82
CA GLU A 27 -0.05 -21.96 -7.99
C GLU A 27 0.06 -22.45 -6.53
N GLU A 28 0.42 -23.72 -6.35
CA GLU A 28 0.72 -24.30 -5.03
C GLU A 28 1.82 -23.53 -4.30
N LYS A 29 2.92 -23.19 -4.98
CA LYS A 29 4.00 -22.42 -4.36
C LYS A 29 3.59 -20.98 -4.07
N ALA A 30 2.74 -20.40 -4.91
CA ALA A 30 2.19 -19.07 -4.68
C ALA A 30 1.26 -19.05 -3.45
N LEU A 31 0.41 -20.08 -3.30
CA LEU A 31 -0.45 -20.28 -2.13
C LEU A 31 0.38 -20.43 -0.86
N GLU A 32 1.39 -21.29 -0.87
CA GLU A 32 2.28 -21.50 0.28
C GLU A 32 2.99 -20.20 0.70
N ILE A 33 3.42 -19.37 -0.25
CA ILE A 33 3.98 -18.05 0.04
C ILE A 33 2.93 -17.13 0.68
N CYS A 34 1.70 -17.12 0.15
CA CYS A 34 0.60 -16.32 0.69
C CYS A 34 0.23 -16.74 2.11
N GLU A 35 0.19 -18.04 2.42
CA GLU A 35 -0.06 -18.55 3.77
C GLU A 35 1.00 -18.03 4.76
N LEU A 36 2.28 -18.16 4.41
CA LEU A 36 3.36 -17.65 5.26
C LEU A 36 3.32 -16.12 5.43
N VAL A 37 2.89 -15.38 4.39
CA VAL A 37 2.70 -13.92 4.48
C VAL A 37 1.53 -13.57 5.40
N ALA A 38 0.45 -14.34 5.34
CA ALA A 38 -0.70 -14.20 6.24
C ALA A 38 -0.31 -14.51 7.69
N ASP A 39 0.62 -15.43 7.92
CA ASP A 39 1.25 -15.70 9.24
C ASP A 39 2.29 -14.62 9.65
N GLY A 40 2.27 -13.45 9.01
CA GLY A 40 3.12 -12.32 9.37
C GLY A 40 4.57 -12.40 8.87
N HIS A 41 4.96 -13.43 8.10
CA HIS A 41 6.32 -13.51 7.59
C HIS A 41 6.59 -12.51 6.45
N SER A 42 7.79 -11.92 6.47
CA SER A 42 8.25 -11.09 5.36
C SER A 42 8.68 -11.95 4.16
N VAL A 43 8.48 -11.44 2.94
CA VAL A 43 9.02 -12.06 1.71
C VAL A 43 10.53 -12.31 1.80
N ASN A 44 11.26 -11.44 2.50
CA ASN A 44 12.69 -11.64 2.77
C ASN A 44 12.96 -12.89 3.59
N LYS A 45 12.20 -13.11 4.68
CA LYS A 45 12.33 -14.31 5.53
C LYS A 45 11.94 -15.55 4.74
N ILE A 46 10.82 -15.50 4.02
CA ILE A 46 10.32 -16.61 3.19
C ILE A 46 11.37 -17.01 2.14
N SER A 47 11.97 -16.05 1.44
CA SER A 47 12.98 -16.34 0.41
C SER A 47 14.26 -17.00 0.91
N LYS A 48 14.46 -17.07 2.24
CA LYS A 48 15.60 -17.73 2.88
C LYS A 48 15.24 -19.12 3.41
N MET A 49 13.97 -19.52 3.37
CA MET A 49 13.54 -20.84 3.83
C MET A 49 13.93 -21.93 2.81
N PRO A 50 14.24 -23.16 3.26
CA PRO A 50 14.50 -24.28 2.36
C PRO A 50 13.31 -24.54 1.41
N GLY A 51 13.60 -24.72 0.12
CA GLY A 51 12.56 -24.99 -0.88
C GLY A 51 11.72 -23.78 -1.32
N MET A 52 12.04 -22.58 -0.85
CA MET A 52 11.38 -21.34 -1.28
C MET A 52 12.10 -20.66 -2.45
N PRO A 53 11.36 -19.98 -3.34
CA PRO A 53 11.96 -19.18 -4.40
C PRO A 53 12.74 -18.00 -3.83
N THR A 54 13.76 -17.55 -4.55
CA THR A 54 14.50 -16.35 -4.17
C THR A 54 13.60 -15.11 -4.17
N ARG A 55 13.98 -14.09 -3.41
CA ARG A 55 13.25 -12.82 -3.38
C ARG A 55 13.03 -12.24 -4.78
N SER A 56 14.06 -12.26 -5.63
CA SER A 56 13.98 -11.75 -7.00
C SER A 56 12.95 -12.52 -7.83
N THR A 57 12.86 -13.84 -7.64
CA THR A 57 11.85 -14.69 -8.28
C THR A 57 10.44 -14.32 -7.82
N ILE A 58 10.21 -14.18 -6.52
CA ILE A 58 8.90 -13.82 -5.96
C ILE A 58 8.45 -12.45 -6.47
N LEU A 59 9.34 -11.45 -6.45
CA LEU A 59 9.03 -10.12 -6.96
C LEU A 59 8.74 -10.10 -8.47
N LYS A 60 9.39 -10.98 -9.23
CA LYS A 60 9.08 -11.17 -10.65
C LYS A 60 7.67 -11.74 -10.82
N TRP A 61 7.28 -12.72 -10.00
CA TRP A 61 5.93 -13.30 -10.07
C TRP A 61 4.83 -12.28 -9.72
N PHE A 62 5.04 -11.39 -8.75
CA PHE A 62 4.09 -10.30 -8.48
C PHE A 62 3.83 -9.39 -9.68
N ARG A 63 4.85 -9.20 -10.54
CA ARG A 63 4.74 -8.39 -11.76
C ARG A 63 4.08 -9.15 -12.89
N ASP A 64 4.46 -10.41 -13.05
CA ASP A 64 4.15 -11.19 -14.26
C ASP A 64 2.86 -12.02 -14.11
N VAL A 65 2.35 -12.23 -12.89
CA VAL A 65 1.16 -13.03 -12.58
C VAL A 65 0.18 -12.22 -11.71
N PRO A 66 -0.81 -11.54 -12.32
CA PRO A 66 -1.76 -10.69 -11.59
C PRO A 66 -2.52 -11.42 -10.48
N GLU A 67 -2.92 -12.67 -10.71
CA GLU A 67 -3.68 -13.46 -9.75
C GLU A 67 -2.90 -13.71 -8.46
N PHE A 68 -1.57 -13.92 -8.57
CA PHE A 68 -0.71 -14.05 -7.39
C PHE A 68 -0.60 -12.72 -6.64
N SER A 69 -0.56 -11.59 -7.36
CA SER A 69 -0.55 -10.27 -6.74
C SER A 69 -1.81 -10.02 -5.91
N ASP A 70 -2.98 -10.36 -6.45
CA ASP A 70 -4.27 -10.19 -5.76
C ASP A 70 -4.40 -11.08 -4.51
N MET A 71 -3.88 -12.31 -4.57
CA MET A 71 -3.81 -13.19 -3.41
C MET A 71 -2.83 -12.67 -2.37
N TYR A 72 -1.67 -12.18 -2.81
CA TYR A 72 -0.65 -11.63 -1.93
C TYR A 72 -1.15 -10.39 -1.18
N VAL A 73 -1.90 -9.50 -1.84
CA VAL A 73 -2.48 -8.31 -1.18
C VAL A 73 -3.38 -8.72 -0.03
N ARG A 74 -4.29 -9.69 -0.25
CA ARG A 74 -5.18 -10.22 0.80
C ARG A 74 -4.41 -10.90 1.93
N ALA A 75 -3.43 -11.74 1.59
CA ALA A 75 -2.55 -12.35 2.59
C ALA A 75 -1.79 -11.29 3.40
N LYS A 76 -1.37 -10.20 2.76
CA LYS A 76 -0.64 -9.13 3.42
C LYS A 76 -1.51 -8.36 4.42
N GLU A 77 -2.78 -8.15 4.09
CA GLU A 77 -3.76 -7.56 5.02
C GLU A 77 -3.94 -8.42 6.26
N ILE A 78 -4.11 -9.74 6.09
CA ILE A 78 -4.19 -10.69 7.22
C ILE A 78 -2.89 -10.67 8.04
N GLY A 79 -1.73 -10.67 7.38
CA GLY A 79 -0.45 -10.61 8.05
C GLY A 79 -0.24 -9.33 8.87
N PHE A 80 -0.91 -8.22 8.54
CA PHE A 80 -0.89 -7.03 9.39
C PHE A 80 -1.69 -7.21 10.68
N GLU A 81 -2.76 -8.00 10.67
CA GLU A 81 -3.49 -8.37 11.89
C GLU A 81 -2.61 -9.21 12.82
N VAL A 82 -1.91 -10.20 12.26
CA VAL A 82 -0.95 -11.01 13.04
C VAL A 82 0.14 -10.14 13.66
N LEU A 83 0.70 -9.19 12.91
CA LEU A 83 1.69 -8.26 13.46
C LEU A 83 1.11 -7.33 14.54
N ALA A 84 -0.19 -7.02 14.50
CA ALA A 84 -0.85 -6.25 15.53
C ALA A 84 -1.02 -7.07 16.82
N ASP A 85 -1.43 -8.33 16.70
CA ASP A 85 -1.55 -9.25 17.85
C ASP A 85 -0.17 -9.52 18.50
N GLU A 86 0.86 -9.76 17.68
CA GLU A 86 2.24 -9.97 18.15
C GLU A 86 2.78 -8.80 19.00
N ILE A 87 2.31 -7.57 18.79
CA ILE A 87 2.74 -6.41 19.60
C ILE A 87 2.37 -6.63 21.07
N ILE A 88 1.17 -7.18 21.34
CA ILE A 88 0.68 -7.45 22.69
C ILE A 88 1.53 -8.54 23.32
N ASP A 89 1.74 -9.65 22.61
CA ASP A 89 2.56 -10.77 23.09
C ASP A 89 4.01 -10.34 23.40
N ILE A 90 4.60 -9.45 22.58
CA ILE A 90 5.95 -8.92 22.82
C ILE A 90 5.97 -7.99 24.04
N ALA A 91 4.91 -7.21 24.24
CA ALA A 91 4.80 -6.30 25.39
C ALA A 91 4.60 -7.06 26.71
N ASP A 92 3.84 -8.16 26.68
CA ASP A 92 3.52 -9.02 27.83
C ASP A 92 4.57 -10.12 28.09
N ALA A 93 5.69 -10.11 27.34
CA ALA A 93 6.78 -11.06 27.52
C ALA A 93 7.32 -11.04 28.98
N ALA A 94 7.77 -12.20 29.46
CA ALA A 94 7.99 -12.52 30.87
C ALA A 94 8.78 -11.48 31.70
N GLU A 95 8.44 -11.41 32.99
CA GLU A 95 9.14 -10.59 33.98
C GLU A 95 10.59 -11.10 34.20
N ASN A 96 11.54 -10.15 34.35
CA ASN A 96 13.00 -10.34 34.47
C ASN A 96 13.79 -10.49 33.15
N ILE A 97 13.33 -9.84 32.07
CA ILE A 97 14.15 -9.60 30.88
C ILE A 97 15.29 -8.60 31.15
N ASP A 98 16.44 -8.84 30.55
CA ASP A 98 17.57 -7.93 30.64
C ASP A 98 17.32 -6.62 29.85
N LYS A 99 18.20 -5.63 30.03
CA LYS A 99 18.02 -4.31 29.39
C LYS A 99 18.13 -4.35 27.87
N ASP A 100 18.92 -5.28 27.32
CA ASP A 100 19.13 -5.37 25.87
C ASP A 100 17.94 -6.07 25.20
N GLU A 101 17.38 -7.09 25.84
CA GLU A 101 16.14 -7.74 25.42
C GLU A 101 14.95 -6.78 25.49
N LEU A 102 14.82 -6.02 26.57
CA LEU A 102 13.79 -4.98 26.69
C LEU A 102 13.88 -3.95 25.55
N ARG A 103 15.10 -3.46 25.25
CA ARG A 103 15.32 -2.51 24.13
C ARG A 103 14.98 -3.14 22.78
N ARG A 104 15.29 -4.41 22.59
CA ARG A 104 14.95 -5.16 21.37
C ARG A 104 13.43 -5.27 21.23
N HIS A 105 12.70 -5.58 22.31
CA HIS A 105 11.23 -5.65 22.31
C HIS A 105 10.61 -4.29 22.00
N GLN A 106 11.10 -3.21 22.62
CA GLN A 106 10.66 -1.84 22.30
C GLN A 106 10.87 -1.51 20.82
N LEU A 107 12.05 -1.81 20.26
CA LEU A 107 12.32 -1.58 18.83
C LEU A 107 11.39 -2.42 17.94
N MET A 108 11.12 -3.66 18.32
CA MET A 108 10.21 -4.56 17.62
C MET A 108 8.76 -4.04 17.61
N ILE A 109 8.29 -3.52 18.74
CA ILE A 109 6.95 -2.92 18.87
C ILE A 109 6.85 -1.65 18.04
N GLU A 110 7.79 -0.73 18.19
CA GLU A 110 7.77 0.56 17.47
C GLU A 110 7.88 0.39 15.96
N THR A 111 8.72 -0.55 15.49
CA THR A 111 8.83 -0.87 14.06
C THR A 111 7.50 -1.38 13.50
N ARG A 112 6.80 -2.26 14.23
CA ARG A 112 5.50 -2.79 13.80
C ARG A 112 4.42 -1.71 13.84
N LYS A 113 4.33 -0.91 14.89
CA LYS A 113 3.41 0.24 14.99
C LYS A 113 3.58 1.20 13.81
N TRP A 114 4.82 1.59 13.51
CA TRP A 114 5.13 2.48 12.39
C TRP A 114 4.69 1.87 11.06
N LEU A 115 4.98 0.58 10.84
CA LEU A 115 4.60 -0.12 9.62
C LEU A 115 3.08 -0.18 9.45
N LEU A 116 2.35 -0.55 10.51
CA LEU A 116 0.90 -0.64 10.51
C LEU A 116 0.26 0.73 10.24
N ALA A 117 0.74 1.79 10.87
CA ALA A 117 0.24 3.14 10.65
C ALA A 117 0.45 3.65 9.21
N LYS A 118 1.54 3.23 8.54
CA LYS A 118 1.84 3.63 7.15
C LYS A 118 1.16 2.77 6.09
N LEU A 119 1.04 1.46 6.33
CA LEU A 119 0.49 0.53 5.35
C LEU A 119 -1.02 0.29 5.50
N GLN A 120 -1.57 0.55 6.69
CA GLN A 120 -3.00 0.41 7.00
C GLN A 120 -3.53 1.67 7.73
N PRO A 121 -3.35 2.88 7.17
CA PRO A 121 -3.64 4.14 7.85
C PRO A 121 -5.11 4.32 8.23
N ARG A 122 -6.03 3.66 7.50
CA ARG A 122 -7.47 3.71 7.83
C ARG A 122 -7.79 3.01 9.15
N LYS A 123 -7.06 1.94 9.49
CA LYS A 123 -7.29 1.11 10.67
C LYS A 123 -6.37 1.47 11.83
N TYR A 124 -5.07 1.66 11.56
CA TYR A 124 -4.04 1.88 12.57
C TYR A 124 -3.40 3.28 12.52
N GLY A 125 -3.84 4.14 11.61
CA GLY A 125 -3.37 5.52 11.56
C GLY A 125 -3.94 6.34 12.72
N GLU A 126 -3.15 7.28 13.22
CA GLU A 126 -3.63 8.26 14.19
C GLU A 126 -4.76 9.10 13.58
N ARG A 127 -5.87 9.20 14.30
CA ARG A 127 -7.01 10.04 13.92
C ARG A 127 -7.04 11.23 14.86
N VAL A 128 -6.94 12.42 14.28
CA VAL A 128 -7.09 13.67 15.03
C VAL A 128 -8.44 14.26 14.67
N THR A 129 -9.29 14.42 15.68
CA THR A 129 -10.48 15.27 15.58
C THR A 129 -10.05 16.66 16.03
N GLN A 130 -10.11 17.62 15.11
CA GLN A 130 -9.80 19.02 15.42
C GLN A 130 -11.11 19.77 15.61
N GLU A 131 -11.23 20.44 16.76
CA GLU A 131 -12.25 21.45 16.95
C GLU A 131 -11.73 22.76 16.36
N ILE A 132 -12.41 23.26 15.32
CA ILE A 132 -12.04 24.50 14.64
C ILE A 132 -12.94 25.61 15.16
N VAL A 133 -12.41 26.43 16.07
CA VAL A 133 -13.09 27.60 16.65
C VAL A 133 -12.50 28.90 16.09
N GLY A 134 -13.30 29.97 16.15
CA GLY A 134 -12.88 31.32 15.79
C GLY A 134 -11.88 31.92 16.78
N ASN A 135 -11.69 33.23 16.71
CA ASN A 135 -10.69 33.96 17.52
C ASN A 135 -10.93 33.92 19.05
N ARG A 136 -12.06 33.38 19.48
CA ARG A 136 -12.47 33.17 20.87
C ARG A 136 -13.17 31.81 20.95
N GLU A 137 -13.18 31.24 22.15
CA GLU A 137 -13.89 30.00 22.45
C GLU A 137 -15.36 30.12 22.01
N GLU A 138 -15.85 29.11 21.28
CA GLU A 138 -17.19 29.07 20.66
C GLU A 138 -17.49 30.14 19.59
N ALA A 139 -16.55 31.03 19.26
CA ALA A 139 -16.78 32.00 18.19
C ALA A 139 -16.79 31.31 16.81
N PRO A 140 -17.65 31.75 15.87
CA PRO A 140 -17.60 31.25 14.50
C PRO A 140 -16.27 31.63 13.84
N VAL A 141 -15.77 30.77 12.95
CA VAL A 141 -14.64 31.08 12.08
C VAL A 141 -15.03 32.25 11.18
N GLN A 142 -14.26 33.34 11.24
CA GLN A 142 -14.47 34.50 10.37
C GLN A 142 -13.60 34.38 9.13
N VAL A 143 -14.22 34.61 7.97
CA VAL A 143 -13.54 34.67 6.67
C VAL A 143 -13.80 36.06 6.10
N GLU A 144 -12.74 36.84 5.91
CA GLU A 144 -12.81 38.12 5.22
C GLU A 144 -12.55 37.88 3.72
N VAL A 145 -13.42 38.41 2.87
CA VAL A 145 -13.31 38.32 1.40
C VAL A 145 -13.26 39.72 0.83
N THR A 146 -12.36 39.96 -0.14
CA THR A 146 -12.26 41.27 -0.78
C THR A 146 -13.40 41.49 -1.78
N LYS A 147 -13.72 42.77 -2.05
CA LYS A 147 -14.75 43.11 -3.05
C LYS A 147 -14.33 42.66 -4.46
N GLU A 148 -13.02 42.72 -4.76
CA GLU A 148 -12.48 42.24 -6.02
C GLU A 148 -12.68 40.72 -6.18
N GLU A 149 -12.50 39.93 -5.12
CA GLU A 149 -12.74 38.48 -5.16
C GLU A 149 -14.22 38.12 -5.31
N ILE A 150 -15.12 38.84 -4.63
CA ILE A 150 -16.56 38.65 -4.80
C ILE A 150 -16.97 38.98 -6.24
N ALA A 151 -16.46 40.10 -6.79
CA ALA A 151 -16.74 40.48 -8.17
C ALA A 151 -16.26 39.41 -9.16
N ARG A 152 -15.06 38.85 -8.96
CA ARG A 152 -14.53 37.77 -9.78
C ARG A 152 -15.39 36.50 -9.73
N ILE A 153 -15.81 36.07 -8.53
CA ILE A 153 -16.63 34.88 -8.34
C ILE A 153 -18.00 35.04 -9.01
N VAL A 154 -18.63 36.22 -8.88
CA VAL A 154 -19.92 36.50 -9.53
C VAL A 154 -19.77 36.42 -11.05
N GLN A 155 -18.70 36.98 -11.60
CA GLN A 155 -18.44 36.98 -13.03
C GLN A 155 -18.21 35.55 -13.58
N GLU A 156 -17.48 34.70 -12.86
CA GLU A 156 -17.31 33.28 -13.22
C GLU A 156 -18.63 32.51 -13.25
N VAL A 157 -19.54 32.78 -12.30
CA VAL A 157 -20.87 32.12 -12.27
C VAL A 157 -21.76 32.63 -13.40
N GLU A 158 -21.69 33.91 -13.75
CA GLU A 158 -22.44 34.49 -14.88
C GLU A 158 -21.96 33.96 -16.24
N ASP A 159 -20.66 33.69 -16.39
CA ASP A 159 -20.07 33.17 -17.63
C ASP A 159 -20.31 31.65 -17.83
N GLU A 160 -20.69 30.90 -16.78
CA GLU A 160 -21.02 29.46 -16.84
C GLU A 160 -22.50 29.15 -17.15
N VAL A 161 -23.39 30.17 -17.14
CA VAL A 161 -24.85 30.05 -17.41
C VAL A 161 -25.21 30.47 -18.83
#